data_AF-A0A9X8HGQ4-F1
#
_entry.id   AF-A0A9X8HGQ4-F1
#
_cell.length_a   1.000
_cell.length_b   1.000
_cell.length_c   1.000
_cell.angle_alpha   90.00
_cell.angle_beta   90.00
_cell.angle_gamma   90.00
#
_symmetry.space_group_name_H-M   'P 1'
#
loop_
_entity.id
_entity.type
_entity.pdbx_description
1 polymer ?
#
loop_
_entity_poly.entity_id
_entity_poly.type
_entity_poly.pdbx_seq_one_letter_code
_entity_poly.pdbx_strand_id
1 'polypeptide(L)'
;MKARTAGIFAIGLIIRLACVLWAEYQDRTMPVKYTDVDYDVYTDASREILQGNSPFDRTTYRYTPILAYMLLPNVYLHEAWGKLLFVASDMIVGYGLAVHFKIYPIVYALSFLVVRPFASRCIQSSCVSMQFLDEDYDSSIKPIQATAGVAAKAWHWLNRTRLAFGLISGGVFVVLTAGFYLM
;
A
#
# COMPACT_ATOMS: atom_id res chain seq x y z
N MET A 1 10.84 10.04 -12.68
CA MET A 1 9.48 9.45 -12.80
C MET A 1 8.98 9.60 -14.23
N LYS A 2 8.18 8.66 -14.78
CA LYS A 2 7.54 8.87 -16.09
C LYS A 2 6.61 10.08 -15.99
N ALA A 3 6.59 10.95 -17.00
CA ALA A 3 5.81 12.20 -17.01
C ALA A 3 4.33 11.98 -16.66
N ARG A 4 3.74 10.87 -17.13
CA ARG A 4 2.36 10.47 -16.80
C ARG A 4 2.14 10.19 -15.31
N THR A 5 3.08 9.54 -14.64
CA THR A 5 2.97 9.26 -13.20
C THR A 5 3.12 10.55 -12.39
N ALA A 6 4.07 11.41 -12.75
CA ALA A 6 4.23 12.71 -12.10
C ALA A 6 2.97 13.57 -12.24
N GLY A 7 2.32 13.56 -13.41
CA GLY A 7 1.05 14.26 -13.64
C GLY A 7 -0.08 13.80 -12.70
N ILE A 8 -0.22 12.49 -12.46
CA ILE A 8 -1.24 11.95 -11.53
C ILE A 8 -1.02 12.44 -10.10
N PHE A 9 0.23 12.40 -9.60
CA PHE A 9 0.56 12.91 -8.27
C PHE A 9 0.38 14.43 -8.17
N ALA A 10 0.73 15.18 -9.21
CA ALA A 10 0.52 16.63 -9.25
C ALA A 10 -0.97 17.00 -9.18
N ILE A 11 -1.82 16.32 -9.97
CA ILE A 11 -3.27 16.51 -9.91
C ILE A 11 -3.80 16.14 -8.51
N GLY A 12 -3.36 15.01 -7.96
CA GLY A 12 -3.75 14.58 -6.62
C GLY A 12 -3.35 15.56 -5.51
N LEU A 13 -2.18 16.20 -5.65
CA LEU A 13 -1.73 17.26 -4.75
C LEU A 13 -2.58 18.52 -4.89
N ILE A 14 -2.86 18.97 -6.12
CA ILE A 14 -3.69 20.16 -6.39
C ILE A 14 -5.08 19.98 -5.77
N ILE A 15 -5.72 18.84 -5.99
CA ILE A 15 -7.05 18.55 -5.43
C ILE A 15 -7.01 18.61 -3.90
N ARG A 16 -6.02 18.01 -3.26
CA ARG A 16 -5.88 18.03 -1.79
C ARG A 16 -5.66 19.44 -1.26
N LEU A 17 -4.80 20.24 -1.89
CA LEU A 17 -4.59 21.64 -1.51
C LEU A 17 -5.87 22.46 -1.67
N ALA A 18 -6.63 22.25 -2.74
CA ALA A 18 -7.94 22.88 -2.92
C ALA A 18 -8.93 22.48 -1.81
N CYS A 19 -8.96 21.20 -1.42
CA CYS A 19 -9.77 20.74 -0.27
C CYS A 19 -9.32 21.38 1.04
N VAL A 20 -8.02 21.56 1.29
CA VAL A 20 -7.52 22.24 2.49
C VAL A 20 -7.95 23.72 2.51
N LEU A 21 -7.86 24.41 1.38
CA LEU A 21 -8.34 25.80 1.27
C LEU A 21 -9.85 25.90 1.48
N TRP A 22 -10.61 24.94 0.94
CA TRP A 22 -12.04 24.85 1.16
C TRP A 22 -12.38 24.58 2.63
N ALA A 23 -11.66 23.66 3.27
CA ALA A 23 -11.81 23.35 4.69
C ALA A 23 -11.61 24.59 5.56
N GLU A 24 -10.54 25.36 5.32
CA GLU A 24 -10.30 26.63 6.03
C GLU A 24 -11.43 27.64 5.85
N TYR A 25 -11.98 27.75 4.65
CA TYR A 25 -13.10 28.64 4.38
C TYR A 25 -14.37 28.17 5.09
N GLN A 26 -14.71 26.89 4.98
CA GLN A 26 -15.90 26.30 5.58
C GLN A 26 -15.84 26.36 7.11
N ASP A 27 -14.71 26.04 7.71
CA ASP A 27 -14.51 26.06 9.17
C ASP A 27 -14.72 27.46 9.76
N ARG A 28 -14.44 28.53 9.01
CA ARG A 28 -14.61 29.92 9.47
C ARG A 28 -16.02 30.46 9.27
N THR A 29 -16.75 29.95 8.27
CA THR A 29 -18.01 30.56 7.81
C THR A 29 -19.25 29.77 8.21
N MET A 30 -19.13 28.45 8.37
CA MET A 30 -20.27 27.57 8.61
C MET A 30 -20.28 27.06 10.06
N PRO A 31 -21.48 26.79 10.61
CA PRO A 31 -21.61 26.21 11.94
C PRO A 31 -21.12 24.75 11.98
N VAL A 32 -21.25 24.02 10.88
CA VAL A 32 -20.75 22.64 10.74
C VAL A 32 -19.34 22.68 10.16
N LYS A 33 -18.38 22.22 10.96
CA LYS A 33 -16.96 22.16 10.60
C LYS A 33 -16.71 21.09 9.53
N TYR A 34 -15.80 21.39 8.61
CA TYR A 34 -15.25 20.42 7.68
C TYR A 34 -14.14 19.60 8.34
N THR A 35 -13.33 20.25 9.19
CA THR A 35 -12.26 19.59 9.93
C THR A 35 -12.82 18.75 11.07
N ASP A 36 -12.33 17.51 11.21
CA ASP A 36 -12.71 16.60 12.30
C ASP A 36 -12.22 17.10 13.66
N VAL A 37 -12.96 16.76 14.72
CA VAL A 37 -12.65 17.12 16.11
C VAL A 37 -11.27 16.64 16.57
N ASP A 38 -10.79 15.54 15.99
CA ASP A 38 -9.47 14.99 16.30
C ASP A 38 -8.34 15.97 15.97
N TYR A 39 -8.53 16.85 14.97
CA TYR A 39 -7.56 17.87 14.62
C TYR A 39 -7.28 18.84 15.78
N ASP A 40 -8.35 19.22 16.47
CA ASP A 40 -8.27 20.09 17.64
C ASP A 40 -7.67 19.33 18.83
N VAL A 41 -8.01 18.06 18.99
CA VAL A 41 -7.41 17.19 20.03
C VAL A 41 -5.89 17.08 19.86
N TYR A 42 -5.39 16.93 18.62
CA TYR A 42 -3.96 16.91 18.38
C TYR A 42 -3.30 18.25 18.67
N THR A 43 -3.96 19.33 18.28
CA THR A 43 -3.46 20.69 18.47
C THR A 43 -3.42 21.06 19.95
N ASP A 44 -4.42 20.64 20.72
CA ASP A 44 -4.48 20.80 22.17
C ASP A 44 -3.38 19.99 22.87
N ALA A 45 -3.16 18.72 22.48
CA ALA A 45 -2.04 17.94 23.01
C ALA A 45 -0.67 18.56 22.66
N SER A 46 -0.56 19.21 21.50
CA SER A 46 0.64 19.96 21.13
C SER A 46 0.82 21.20 22.02
N ARG A 47 -0.27 21.87 22.44
CA ARG A 47 -0.23 22.97 23.42
C ARG A 47 0.20 22.49 24.81
N GLU A 48 -0.18 21.28 25.22
CA GLU A 48 0.30 20.71 26.49
C GLU A 48 1.82 20.48 26.47
N ILE A 49 2.34 19.93 25.36
CA ILE A 49 3.80 19.76 25.19
C ILE A 49 4.54 21.10 25.31
N LEU A 50 3.96 22.19 24.78
CA LEU A 50 4.55 23.53 24.89
C LEU A 50 4.62 24.06 26.32
N GLN A 51 3.67 23.65 27.16
CA GLN A 51 3.65 24.02 28.57
C GLN A 51 4.62 23.17 29.41
N GLY A 52 5.31 22.20 28.79
CA GLY A 52 6.18 21.24 29.46
C GLY A 52 5.44 20.04 30.04
N ASN A 53 4.14 19.91 29.74
CA ASN A 53 3.30 18.80 30.18
C ASN A 53 3.39 17.61 29.21
N SER A 54 2.81 16.48 29.62
CA SER A 54 2.68 15.32 28.75
C SER A 54 1.54 15.54 27.75
N PRO A 55 1.64 15.08 26.48
CA PRO A 55 0.52 15.12 25.53
C PRO A 55 -0.71 14.36 26.02
N PHE A 56 -0.53 13.41 26.94
CA PHE A 56 -1.61 12.63 27.55
C PHE A 56 -2.33 13.36 28.70
N ASP A 57 -1.80 14.48 29.16
CA ASP A 57 -2.49 15.31 30.16
C ASP A 57 -3.77 15.92 29.56
N ARG A 58 -3.86 15.97 28.22
CA ARG A 58 -5.14 16.14 27.52
C ARG A 58 -5.97 14.86 27.59
N THR A 59 -7.08 14.94 28.31
CA THR A 59 -8.02 13.83 28.62
C THR A 59 -8.56 13.03 27.42
N THR A 60 -8.62 13.62 26.21
CA THR A 60 -9.15 12.96 25.01
C THR A 60 -8.08 12.54 24.00
N TYR A 61 -6.79 12.65 24.35
CA TYR A 61 -5.70 12.31 23.44
C TYR A 61 -5.41 10.80 23.44
N ARG A 62 -5.71 10.12 22.32
CA ARG A 62 -5.56 8.66 22.16
C ARG A 62 -4.41 8.24 21.24
N TYR A 63 -3.70 9.21 20.67
CA TYR A 63 -2.82 8.96 19.55
C TYR A 63 -1.35 8.86 19.97
N THR A 64 -0.50 8.39 19.05
CA THR A 64 0.93 8.23 19.33
C THR A 64 1.55 9.60 19.65
N PRO A 65 2.31 9.75 20.75
CA PRO A 65 2.78 11.07 21.22
C PRO A 65 3.65 11.78 20.19
N ILE A 66 4.34 11.03 19.32
CA ILE A 66 5.12 11.59 18.22
C ILE A 66 4.29 12.46 17.27
N LEU A 67 3.00 12.17 17.10
CA LEU A 67 2.10 12.97 16.28
C LEU A 67 1.87 14.36 16.89
N ALA A 68 1.69 14.44 18.21
CA ALA A 68 1.59 15.73 18.90
C ALA A 68 2.90 16.53 18.78
N TYR A 69 4.06 15.89 18.88
CA TYR A 69 5.34 16.57 18.62
C TYR A 69 5.46 17.13 17.19
N MET A 70 5.00 16.39 16.17
CA MET A 70 5.01 16.86 14.78
C MET A 70 4.06 18.04 14.53
N LEU A 71 3.06 18.22 15.39
CA LEU A 71 2.06 19.28 15.32
C LEU A 71 2.41 20.50 16.20
N LEU A 72 3.58 20.53 16.84
CA LEU A 72 4.07 21.75 17.50
C LEU A 72 4.07 23.00 16.59
N PRO A 73 4.44 22.93 15.30
CA PRO A 73 4.38 24.11 14.44
C PRO A 73 2.95 24.58 14.16
N ASN A 74 1.94 23.75 14.43
CA ASN A 74 0.53 24.13 14.33
C ASN A 74 0.17 25.24 15.34
N VAL A 75 0.85 25.27 16.50
CA VAL A 75 0.66 26.29 17.52
C VAL A 75 1.61 27.49 17.31
N TYR A 76 2.84 27.24 16.86
CA TYR A 76 3.84 28.32 16.67
C TYR A 76 3.66 29.14 15.39
N LEU A 77 3.26 28.51 14.29
CA LEU A 77 3.25 29.13 12.96
C LEU A 77 1.83 29.39 12.46
N HIS A 78 1.05 28.31 12.27
CA HIS A 78 -0.29 28.42 11.72
C HIS A 78 -1.07 27.11 11.93
N GLU A 79 -2.36 27.22 12.26
CA GLU A 79 -3.24 26.07 12.51
C GLU A 79 -3.44 25.16 11.30
N ALA A 80 -3.06 25.56 10.09
CA ALA A 80 -3.13 24.72 8.89
C ALA A 80 -1.87 23.85 8.66
N TRP A 81 -0.83 23.97 9.49
CA TRP A 81 0.40 23.18 9.34
C TRP A 81 0.13 21.68 9.40
N GLY A 82 -0.71 21.24 10.33
CA GLY A 82 -1.11 19.85 10.46
C GLY A 82 -1.86 19.33 9.23
N LYS A 83 -2.74 20.14 8.64
CA LYS A 83 -3.42 19.80 7.39
C LYS A 83 -2.42 19.56 6.26
N LEU A 84 -1.37 20.37 6.17
CA LEU A 84 -0.29 20.18 5.18
C LEU A 84 0.56 18.94 5.47
N LEU A 85 0.85 18.66 6.74
CA LEU A 85 1.57 17.45 7.17
C LEU A 85 0.80 16.18 6.76
N PHE A 86 -0.53 16.17 6.91
CA PHE A 86 -1.37 15.05 6.49
C PHE A 86 -1.40 14.90 4.98
N VAL A 87 -1.51 16.00 4.23
CA VAL A 87 -1.40 15.96 2.75
C VAL A 87 -0.05 15.41 2.30
N ALA A 88 1.05 15.81 2.93
CA ALA A 88 2.38 15.30 2.62
C ALA A 88 2.50 13.79 2.92
N SER A 89 2.00 13.36 4.08
CA SER A 89 1.98 11.94 4.47
C SER A 89 1.18 11.09 3.49
N ASP A 90 0.02 11.58 3.05
CA ASP A 90 -0.82 10.96 2.03
C ASP A 90 -0.07 10.75 0.70
N MET A 91 0.70 11.76 0.26
CA MET A 91 1.50 11.67 -0.96
C MET A 91 2.64 10.64 -0.83
N ILE A 92 3.29 10.59 0.34
CA ILE A 92 4.34 9.62 0.63
C ILE A 92 3.77 8.20 0.60
N VAL A 93 2.64 7.95 1.27
CA VAL A 93 1.98 6.64 1.28
C VAL A 93 1.52 6.26 -0.13
N GLY A 94 0.91 7.18 -0.87
CA GLY A 94 0.50 6.94 -2.25
C GLY A 94 1.67 6.59 -3.16
N TYR A 95 2.82 7.25 -2.99
CA TYR A 95 4.04 6.92 -3.72
C TYR A 95 4.60 5.56 -3.32
N GLY A 96 4.66 5.27 -2.01
CA GLY A 96 5.09 4.00 -1.46
C GLY A 96 4.28 2.84 -2.03
N LEU A 97 2.94 2.96 -2.06
CA LEU A 97 2.05 1.98 -2.67
C LEU A 97 2.30 1.81 -4.17
N ALA A 98 2.48 2.92 -4.91
CA ALA A 98 2.78 2.86 -6.34
C ALA A 98 4.11 2.15 -6.66
N VAL A 99 5.11 2.27 -5.77
CA VAL A 99 6.38 1.54 -5.85
C VAL A 99 6.19 0.08 -5.45
N HIS A 100 5.47 -0.17 -4.35
CA HIS A 100 5.18 -1.51 -3.83
C HIS A 100 4.51 -2.40 -4.87
N PHE A 101 3.47 -1.91 -5.55
CA PHE A 101 2.78 -2.65 -6.60
C PHE A 101 3.65 -2.93 -7.84
N LYS A 102 4.70 -2.13 -8.10
CA LYS A 102 5.66 -2.40 -9.18
C LYS A 102 6.74 -3.41 -8.78
N ILE A 103 7.13 -3.41 -7.51
CA ILE A 103 8.16 -4.32 -6.97
C ILE A 103 7.57 -5.70 -6.67
N TYR A 104 6.30 -5.78 -6.26
CA TYR A 104 5.62 -7.03 -5.90
C TYR A 104 5.76 -8.17 -6.91
N PRO A 105 5.57 -7.95 -8.23
CA PRO A 105 5.75 -9.00 -9.23
C PRO A 105 7.17 -9.55 -9.28
N ILE A 106 8.18 -8.72 -9.01
CA ILE A 106 9.61 -9.11 -9.04
C ILE A 106 9.94 -9.96 -7.81
N VAL A 107 9.50 -9.52 -6.62
CA VAL A 107 9.73 -10.22 -5.35
C VAL A 107 9.01 -11.57 -5.33
N TYR A 108 7.74 -11.60 -5.74
CA TYR A 108 6.99 -12.86 -5.80
C TYR A 108 7.47 -13.80 -6.91
N ALA A 109 7.96 -13.27 -8.04
CA ALA A 109 8.58 -14.11 -9.06
C ALA A 109 9.82 -14.83 -8.52
N LEU A 110 10.66 -14.16 -7.72
CA LEU A 110 11.80 -14.76 -7.04
C LEU A 110 11.38 -15.86 -6.07
N SER A 111 10.35 -15.64 -5.25
CA SER A 111 9.78 -16.68 -4.37
C SER A 111 9.25 -17.87 -5.17
N PHE A 112 8.55 -17.64 -6.29
CA PHE A 112 8.09 -18.71 -7.17
C PHE A 112 9.24 -19.47 -7.85
N LEU A 113 10.32 -18.78 -8.21
CA LEU A 113 11.52 -19.36 -8.81
C LEU A 113 12.35 -20.15 -7.80
N VAL A 114 12.34 -19.78 -6.51
CA VAL A 114 12.99 -20.52 -5.41
C VAL A 114 12.15 -21.72 -4.95
N VAL A 115 10.82 -21.65 -5.03
CA VAL A 115 9.94 -22.81 -4.76
C VAL A 115 9.97 -23.82 -5.92
N ARG A 116 10.16 -23.37 -7.16
CA ARG A 116 10.28 -24.25 -8.32
C ARG A 116 11.32 -25.37 -8.16
N PRO A 117 12.57 -25.16 -7.71
CA PRO A 117 13.51 -26.25 -7.51
C PRO A 117 13.14 -27.18 -6.34
N PHE A 118 12.27 -26.80 -5.41
CA PHE A 118 11.77 -27.72 -4.37
C PHE A 118 10.64 -28.63 -4.92
N ALA A 119 9.68 -28.07 -5.66
CA ALA A 119 8.64 -28.87 -6.32
C ALA A 119 9.20 -29.74 -7.47
N SER A 120 10.22 -29.24 -8.17
CA SER A 120 10.89 -29.97 -9.24
C SER A 120 11.84 -31.07 -8.73
N ARG A 121 12.34 -31.03 -7.49
CA ARG A 121 13.17 -32.13 -6.95
C ARG A 121 12.42 -33.45 -6.76
N CYS A 122 11.10 -33.43 -6.60
CA CYS A 122 10.30 -34.66 -6.61
C CYS A 122 9.96 -35.18 -8.01
N ILE A 123 10.23 -34.41 -9.08
CA ILE A 123 9.84 -34.77 -10.45
C ILE A 123 11.05 -34.90 -11.39
N GLN A 124 12.20 -34.31 -11.06
CA GLN A 124 13.39 -34.24 -11.91
C GLN A 124 14.31 -35.45 -11.78
N SER A 125 13.75 -36.65 -11.90
CA SER A 125 14.42 -37.68 -12.67
C SER A 125 14.15 -37.36 -14.15
N SER A 126 14.77 -36.29 -14.68
CA SER A 126 15.05 -35.99 -16.10
C SER A 126 15.01 -34.48 -16.40
N CYS A 127 16.18 -33.95 -16.75
CA CYS A 127 16.46 -32.89 -17.73
C CYS A 127 15.68 -31.56 -17.69
N VAL A 128 16.40 -30.46 -17.37
CA VAL A 128 16.16 -29.15 -17.99
C VAL A 128 17.52 -28.62 -18.44
N SER A 129 17.90 -28.92 -19.68
CA SER A 129 18.84 -28.06 -20.41
C SER A 129 18.10 -26.80 -20.82
N MET A 130 18.60 -25.67 -20.36
CA MET A 130 18.26 -24.34 -20.84
C MET A 130 18.66 -24.25 -22.32
N GLN A 131 17.69 -24.42 -23.22
CA GLN A 131 17.89 -24.32 -24.67
C GLN A 131 17.93 -22.83 -25.06
N PHE A 132 19.13 -22.28 -25.03
CA PHE A 132 19.50 -20.93 -25.48
C PHE A 132 20.24 -20.97 -26.83
N LEU A 133 20.14 -22.04 -27.63
CA LEU A 133 20.67 -22.05 -29.01
C LEU A 133 19.67 -22.69 -29.97
N ASP A 134 19.54 -22.01 -31.11
CA ASP A 134 18.78 -22.33 -32.33
C ASP A 134 18.73 -23.82 -32.69
N GLU A 135 17.57 -24.32 -33.13
CA GLU A 135 17.42 -25.10 -34.38
C GLU A 135 15.93 -25.39 -34.67
N ASP A 136 15.55 -25.15 -35.92
CA ASP A 136 14.35 -25.62 -36.64
C ASP A 136 12.96 -25.08 -36.26
N TYR A 137 12.67 -23.85 -36.70
CA TYR A 137 11.31 -23.33 -36.82
C TYR A 137 10.75 -23.62 -38.24
N ASP A 138 9.87 -24.62 -38.35
CA ASP A 138 9.11 -24.93 -39.58
C ASP A 138 8.00 -23.88 -39.82
N SER A 139 8.11 -23.17 -40.95
CA SER A 139 7.18 -22.13 -41.40
C SER A 139 5.79 -22.64 -41.87
N SER A 140 5.48 -23.93 -41.76
CA SER A 140 4.24 -24.53 -42.32
C SER A 140 3.00 -24.46 -41.41
N ILE A 141 3.13 -24.06 -40.13
CA ILE A 141 2.01 -24.12 -39.17
C ILE A 141 1.25 -22.79 -39.12
N LYS A 142 0.05 -22.76 -39.70
CA LYS A 142 -0.88 -21.61 -39.59
C LYS A 142 -1.29 -21.41 -38.12
N PRO A 143 -1.21 -20.18 -37.57
CA PRO A 143 -1.64 -19.94 -36.19
C PRO A 143 -3.16 -20.07 -36.09
N ILE A 144 -3.62 -21.09 -35.37
CA ILE A 144 -5.01 -21.21 -34.95
C ILE A 144 -5.29 -20.06 -33.97
N GLN A 145 -6.13 -19.12 -34.38
CA GLN A 145 -6.69 -18.08 -33.52
C GLN A 145 -7.52 -18.74 -32.41
N ALA A 146 -6.94 -18.87 -31.22
CA ALA A 146 -7.69 -19.20 -30.02
C ALA A 146 -7.92 -17.91 -29.23
N THR A 147 -9.03 -17.23 -29.52
CA THR A 147 -9.63 -16.24 -28.60
C THR A 147 -10.17 -16.97 -27.37
N ALA A 148 -9.27 -17.44 -26.51
CA ALA A 148 -9.65 -17.96 -25.20
C ALA A 148 -10.08 -16.77 -24.32
N GLY A 149 -11.37 -16.68 -24.04
CA GLY A 149 -11.95 -15.65 -23.20
C GLY A 149 -11.24 -15.54 -21.85
N VAL A 150 -11.23 -14.34 -21.28
CA VAL A 150 -10.58 -14.00 -20.00
C VAL A 150 -10.94 -14.99 -18.88
N ALA A 151 -12.16 -15.53 -18.89
CA ALA A 151 -12.64 -16.53 -17.94
C ALA A 151 -11.95 -17.91 -18.08
N ALA A 152 -11.72 -18.41 -19.29
CA ALA A 152 -11.01 -19.67 -19.51
C ALA A 152 -9.53 -19.54 -19.12
N LYS A 153 -8.94 -18.37 -19.37
CA LYS A 153 -7.58 -18.04 -18.95
C LYS A 153 -7.47 -17.92 -17.42
N ALA A 154 -8.49 -17.37 -16.76
CA ALA A 154 -8.58 -17.31 -15.30
C ALA A 154 -8.74 -18.71 -14.68
N TRP A 155 -9.55 -19.58 -15.27
CA TRP A 155 -9.72 -20.97 -14.82
C TRP A 155 -8.43 -21.78 -14.96
N HIS A 156 -7.73 -21.64 -16.09
CA HIS A 156 -6.43 -22.25 -16.31
C HIS A 156 -5.32 -21.67 -15.40
N TRP A 157 -5.45 -20.40 -15.00
CA TRP A 157 -4.54 -19.77 -14.03
C TRP A 157 -4.74 -20.31 -12.60
N LEU A 158 -5.92 -20.87 -12.29
CA LEU A 158 -6.24 -21.48 -11.01
C LEU A 158 -5.77 -22.96 -10.96
N ASN A 159 -4.46 -23.16 -10.95
CA ASN A 159 -3.87 -24.50 -10.88
C ASN A 159 -3.97 -25.10 -9.46
N ARG A 160 -4.14 -26.42 -9.33
CA ARG A 160 -4.30 -27.11 -8.02
C ARG A 160 -3.15 -26.82 -7.06
N THR A 161 -1.92 -26.69 -7.58
CA THR A 161 -0.72 -26.32 -6.80
C THR A 161 -0.78 -24.90 -6.23
N ARG A 162 -1.44 -23.96 -6.92
CA ARG A 162 -1.63 -22.58 -6.44
C ARG A 162 -2.69 -22.49 -5.35
N LEU A 163 -3.77 -23.26 -5.50
CA LEU A 163 -4.78 -23.42 -4.46
C LEU A 163 -4.20 -24.08 -3.22
N ALA A 164 -3.41 -25.15 -3.37
CA ALA A 164 -2.75 -25.82 -2.25
C ALA A 164 -1.78 -24.88 -1.50
N PHE A 165 -0.96 -24.11 -2.22
CA PHE A 165 -0.08 -23.12 -1.62
C PHE A 165 -0.85 -22.03 -0.87
N GLY A 166 -1.93 -21.51 -1.46
CA GLY A 166 -2.80 -20.51 -0.83
C GLY A 166 -3.47 -21.05 0.44
N LEU A 167 -3.93 -22.31 0.42
CA LEU A 167 -4.55 -22.96 1.57
C LEU A 167 -3.55 -23.22 2.70
N ILE A 168 -2.33 -23.69 2.39
CA ILE A 168 -1.31 -23.99 3.39
C ILE A 168 -0.82 -22.68 4.03
N SER A 169 -0.48 -21.67 3.23
CA SER A 169 0.01 -20.38 3.75
C SER A 169 -1.07 -19.62 4.52
N GLY A 170 -2.30 -19.58 4.00
CA GLY A 170 -3.45 -19.01 4.70
C GLY A 170 -3.78 -19.75 5.99
N GLY A 171 -3.73 -21.09 5.97
CA GLY A 171 -3.97 -21.92 7.15
C GLY A 171 -2.95 -21.69 8.26
N VAL A 172 -1.65 -21.67 7.94
CA VAL A 172 -0.58 -21.37 8.90
C VAL A 172 -0.75 -19.97 9.50
N PHE A 173 -1.10 -18.97 8.68
CA PHE A 173 -1.34 -17.61 9.16
C PHE A 173 -2.51 -17.55 10.14
N VAL A 174 -3.63 -18.20 9.83
CA VAL A 174 -4.82 -18.25 10.70
C VAL A 174 -4.53 -18.98 12.01
N VAL A 175 -3.84 -20.12 11.97
CA VAL A 175 -3.48 -20.91 13.15
C VAL A 175 -2.57 -20.11 14.09
N LEU A 176 -1.53 -19.45 13.55
CA LEU A 176 -0.64 -18.61 14.36
C LEU A 176 -1.40 -17.41 14.95
N THR A 177 -2.24 -16.75 14.16
CA THR A 177 -3.05 -15.61 14.63
C THR A 177 -4.01 -16.03 15.74
N ALA A 178 -4.68 -17.17 15.59
CA ALA A 178 -5.57 -17.71 16.62
C ALA A 178 -4.80 -18.12 17.88
N GLY A 179 -3.62 -18.72 17.74
CA GLY A 179 -2.73 -19.05 18.86
C GLY A 179 -2.34 -17.81 19.68
N PHE A 180 -1.97 -16.72 19.02
CA PHE A 180 -1.66 -15.44 19.67
C PHE A 180 -2.87 -14.77 20.32
N TYR A 181 -4.08 -15.02 19.83
CA TYR A 181 -5.31 -14.47 20.41
C TYR A 181 -5.88 -15.29 21.57
N LEU A 182 -5.49 -16.57 21.68
CA LEU A 182 -5.94 -17.49 22.72
C LEU A 182 -4.94 -17.64 23.88
N MET A 183 -3.69 -17.19 23.70
CA MET A 183 -2.70 -17.01 24.77
C MET A 183 -2.88 -15.66 25.44
#